data_AF-A0A523Y5D4-F1
#
_entry.id   AF-A0A523Y5D4-F1
#
_cell.length_a   1.000
_cell.length_b   1.000
_cell.length_c   1.000
_cell.angle_alpha   90.00
_cell.angle_beta   90.00
_cell.angle_gamma   90.00
#
_symmetry.space_group_name_H-M   'P 1'
#
loop_
_entity.id
_entity.type
_entity.pdbx_description
1 polymer ?
#
loop_
_entity_poly.entity_id
_entity_poly.type
_entity_poly.pdbx_seq_one_letter_code
_entity_poly.pdbx_strand_id
1 'polypeptide(L)'
;MVAKVYSSALFGIEAYPVEVEVDLARGLPKFSIVGLPDVAVKEARERVSSAIKNSSFTFPTKKITVNLAPADIKKEGSSFDLSIAIGILKASNIIAKDELSRYSVLGELALDGSVRRINGALPIALELKKRGVKALILPEENAREAAVVSDVDVFPIKNLIQVIAFLNQELSIPPFKYNLKEALKESSSYEMDFSEVKGQEYVKRALEIAAAGSHNILMLGPPGAGKTMLARRVPTILPDLSLDEAIETTKLHSVAGFLSGSQALVGIRPFRSPHHTISEAGLIGGGRIPRPGEVSLSHNGVLFLDELSEFSRHVLESLRQPLEDGVVTISRALTSITYPSRFMLIAAMNPCPCGYFGDPRRECSCTPLEIQKHLNKVSGPLLDRIDIHIQVAAVRKEELLGKGEGEPSANIKERVNKARNIQLERFKKMNLYCNAQMNPKHIRKFCRSDKEAEELLR
;
A
#
# COMPACT_ATOMS: atom_id res chain seq x y z
N MET A 1 22.20 25.76 -25.73
CA MET A 1 21.90 24.48 -26.41
C MET A 1 20.99 23.74 -25.48
N VAL A 2 19.81 23.36 -25.97
CA VAL A 2 18.76 22.76 -25.15
C VAL A 2 18.85 21.25 -25.28
N ALA A 3 19.04 20.56 -24.17
CA ALA A 3 18.87 19.12 -24.06
C ALA A 3 17.52 18.81 -23.41
N LYS A 4 16.85 17.76 -23.90
CA LYS A 4 15.56 17.31 -23.37
C LYS A 4 15.70 15.88 -22.87
N VAL A 5 15.26 15.64 -21.64
CA VAL A 5 15.24 14.32 -20.99
C VAL A 5 13.84 14.08 -20.45
N TYR A 6 13.27 12.91 -20.73
CA TYR A 6 11.98 12.53 -20.16
C TYR A 6 12.18 11.89 -18.79
N SER A 7 11.30 12.24 -17.86
CA SER A 7 11.24 11.73 -16.50
C SER A 7 9.79 11.55 -16.09
N SER A 8 9.54 11.22 -14.83
CA SER A 8 8.19 11.11 -14.27
C SER A 8 8.18 11.54 -12.82
N ALA A 9 6.99 11.83 -12.31
CA ALA A 9 6.76 12.23 -10.94
C ALA A 9 5.46 11.62 -10.44
N LEU A 10 5.29 11.61 -9.12
CA LEU A 10 4.08 11.10 -8.49
C LEU A 10 3.14 12.24 -8.13
N PHE A 11 1.85 12.00 -8.33
CA PHE A 11 0.75 12.78 -7.78
C PHE A 11 -0.17 11.83 -7.03
N GLY A 12 -0.01 11.76 -5.70
CA GLY A 12 -0.65 10.72 -4.90
C GLY A 12 -0.10 9.34 -5.25
N ILE A 13 -0.97 8.45 -5.74
CA ILE A 13 -0.59 7.10 -6.21
C ILE A 13 -0.45 6.99 -7.73
N GLU A 14 -0.74 8.07 -8.45
CA GLU A 14 -0.62 8.11 -9.90
C GLU A 14 0.71 8.72 -10.29
N ALA A 15 1.27 8.27 -11.41
CA ALA A 15 2.44 8.89 -12.00
C ALA A 15 2.03 9.77 -13.17
N TYR A 16 2.79 10.83 -13.40
CA TYR A 16 2.66 11.70 -14.57
C TYR A 16 4.05 12.01 -15.14
N PRO A 17 4.19 12.22 -16.46
CA PRO A 17 5.47 12.48 -17.07
C PRO A 17 5.93 13.90 -16.75
N VAL A 18 7.24 14.05 -16.67
CA VAL A 18 7.91 15.34 -16.52
C VAL A 18 8.94 15.46 -17.62
N GLU A 19 8.92 16.57 -18.33
CA GLU A 19 9.99 16.90 -19.26
C GLU A 19 11.03 17.75 -18.53
N VAL A 20 12.28 17.30 -18.56
CA VAL A 20 13.42 18.01 -18.00
C VAL A 20 14.19 18.62 -19.16
N GLU A 21 14.10 19.94 -19.30
CA GLU A 21 14.83 20.69 -20.31
C GLU A 21 16.00 21.40 -19.66
N VAL A 22 17.19 21.24 -20.23
CA VAL A 22 18.41 21.88 -19.75
C VAL A 22 18.98 22.76 -20.85
N ASP A 23 19.05 24.07 -20.60
CA ASP A 23 19.75 25.00 -21.47
C ASP A 23 21.07 25.47 -20.87
N LEU A 24 22.12 25.41 -21.68
CA LEU A 24 23.42 26.01 -21.40
C LEU A 24 23.60 27.28 -22.23
N ALA A 25 23.60 28.42 -21.53
CA ALA A 25 23.80 29.75 -22.10
C ALA A 25 25.17 30.35 -21.72
N ARG A 26 25.67 31.26 -22.56
CA ARG A 26 26.88 32.04 -22.24
C ARG A 26 26.58 33.04 -21.12
N GLY A 27 27.56 33.30 -20.25
CA GLY A 27 27.44 34.26 -19.14
C GLY A 27 28.08 33.74 -17.86
N LEU A 28 27.95 34.51 -16.78
CA LEU A 28 28.44 34.13 -15.46
C LEU A 28 27.79 32.81 -14.98
N PRO A 29 28.55 31.92 -14.30
CA PRO A 29 28.02 30.68 -13.76
C PRO A 29 26.81 30.93 -12.86
N LYS A 30 25.66 30.39 -13.25
CA LYS A 30 24.42 30.46 -12.47
C LYS A 30 23.62 29.19 -12.76
N PHE A 31 23.06 28.59 -11.71
CA PHE A 31 22.19 27.43 -11.82
C PHE A 31 20.79 27.81 -11.34
N SER A 32 19.78 27.60 -12.17
CA SER A 32 18.38 27.86 -11.81
C SER A 32 17.48 26.71 -12.25
N ILE A 33 16.58 26.30 -11.35
CA ILE A 33 15.51 25.34 -11.62
C ILE A 33 14.16 26.08 -11.60
N VAL A 34 13.36 25.90 -12.63
CA VAL A 34 12.02 26.48 -12.79
C VAL A 34 10.98 25.38 -13.10
N GLY A 35 9.69 25.69 -12.97
CA GLY A 35 8.60 24.71 -13.11
C GLY A 35 8.05 24.17 -11.77
N LEU A 36 7.90 25.05 -10.77
CA LEU A 36 7.43 24.74 -9.42
C LEU A 36 8.19 23.62 -8.68
N PRO A 37 9.53 23.69 -8.56
CA PRO A 37 10.29 22.75 -7.74
C PRO A 37 10.08 22.99 -6.24
N ASP A 38 10.00 21.92 -5.47
CA ASP A 38 10.08 21.98 -4.01
C ASP A 38 11.53 22.25 -3.51
N VAL A 39 11.73 22.23 -2.19
CA VAL A 39 13.05 22.49 -1.60
C VAL A 39 14.05 21.40 -1.98
N ALA A 40 13.65 20.12 -1.94
CA ALA A 40 14.54 18.99 -2.27
C ALA A 40 15.00 19.03 -3.74
N VAL A 41 14.11 19.38 -4.67
CA VAL A 41 14.45 19.58 -6.08
C VAL A 41 15.39 20.78 -6.23
N LYS A 42 15.19 21.89 -5.50
CA LYS A 42 16.10 23.04 -5.55
C LYS A 42 17.52 22.71 -5.07
N GLU A 43 17.63 21.82 -4.09
CA GLU A 43 18.90 21.30 -3.57
C GLU A 43 19.61 20.33 -4.54
N ALA A 44 18.91 19.85 -5.59
CA ALA A 44 19.51 19.02 -6.63
C ALA A 44 20.76 19.66 -7.26
N ARG A 45 20.87 21.00 -7.28
CA ARG A 45 22.06 21.72 -7.76
C ARG A 45 23.35 21.18 -7.14
N GLU A 46 23.39 21.03 -5.83
CA GLU A 46 24.61 20.65 -5.10
C GLU A 46 24.93 19.18 -5.30
N ARG A 47 23.90 18.34 -5.30
CA ARG A 47 24.00 16.90 -5.55
C ARG A 47 24.48 16.60 -6.97
N VAL A 48 23.81 17.17 -7.97
CA VAL A 48 24.16 17.00 -9.38
C VAL A 48 25.54 17.54 -9.69
N SER A 49 25.89 18.75 -9.20
CA SER A 49 27.22 19.30 -9.42
C SER A 49 28.32 18.42 -8.80
N SER A 50 28.12 17.92 -7.58
CA SER A 50 29.11 17.07 -6.91
C SER A 50 29.22 15.71 -7.58
N ALA A 51 28.09 15.08 -7.89
CA ALA A 51 28.02 13.79 -8.58
C ALA A 51 28.75 13.82 -9.93
N ILE A 52 28.53 14.86 -10.75
CA ILE A 52 29.21 15.02 -12.04
C ILE A 52 30.73 15.11 -11.86
N LYS A 53 31.19 15.96 -10.93
CA LYS A 53 32.63 16.15 -10.66
C LYS A 53 33.29 14.87 -10.12
N ASN A 54 32.64 14.22 -9.17
CA ASN A 54 33.14 12.99 -8.54
C ASN A 54 33.04 11.77 -9.46
N SER A 55 32.25 11.86 -10.53
CA SER A 55 32.21 10.87 -11.62
C SER A 55 33.23 11.15 -12.74
N SER A 56 34.24 12.00 -12.47
CA SER A 56 35.29 12.38 -13.42
C SER A 56 34.81 13.14 -14.67
N PHE A 57 33.60 13.72 -14.64
CA PHE A 57 33.11 14.59 -15.70
C PHE A 57 33.31 16.06 -15.36
N THR A 58 33.47 16.90 -16.39
CA THR A 58 33.60 18.34 -16.20
C THR A 58 32.22 18.99 -16.05
N PHE A 59 31.98 19.66 -14.92
CA PHE A 59 30.77 20.46 -14.74
C PHE A 59 30.89 21.80 -15.47
N PRO A 60 29.94 22.19 -16.34
CA PRO A 60 30.09 23.38 -17.18
C PRO A 60 30.05 24.69 -16.37
N THR A 61 31.02 25.57 -16.61
CA THR A 61 31.08 26.94 -16.06
C THR A 61 30.25 27.92 -16.89
N LYS A 62 28.97 27.59 -17.09
CA LYS A 62 28.01 28.36 -17.90
C LYS A 62 26.77 28.72 -17.08
N LYS A 63 25.89 29.54 -17.65
CA LYS A 63 24.53 29.72 -17.10
C LYS A 63 23.70 28.48 -17.46
N ILE A 64 23.24 27.75 -16.45
CA ILE A 64 22.47 26.52 -16.55
C ILE A 64 21.03 26.82 -16.11
N THR A 65 20.08 26.59 -17.01
CA THR A 65 18.65 26.68 -16.70
C THR A 65 18.02 25.30 -16.87
N VAL A 66 17.39 24.81 -15.80
CA VAL A 66 16.63 23.55 -15.79
C VAL A 66 15.15 23.90 -15.71
N ASN A 67 14.37 23.49 -16.69
CA ASN A 67 12.91 23.66 -16.71
C ASN A 67 12.22 22.30 -16.53
N LEU A 68 11.25 22.24 -15.61
CA LEU A 68 10.48 21.04 -15.28
C LEU A 68 9.02 21.23 -15.72
N ALA A 69 8.66 20.70 -16.89
CA ALA A 69 7.30 20.76 -17.41
C ALA A 69 6.46 19.55 -16.97
N PRO A 70 5.15 19.70 -16.67
CA PRO A 70 4.31 20.88 -16.91
C PRO A 70 4.27 21.87 -15.73
N ALA A 71 4.40 23.18 -15.96
CA ALA A 71 4.72 24.16 -14.91
C ALA A 71 3.60 24.45 -13.88
N ASP A 72 2.40 23.88 -14.05
CA ASP A 72 1.23 24.00 -13.19
C ASP A 72 1.21 22.98 -12.04
N ILE A 73 1.96 21.88 -12.17
CA ILE A 73 2.08 20.84 -11.15
C ILE A 73 3.41 20.97 -10.41
N LYS A 74 3.36 20.98 -9.09
CA LYS A 74 4.55 21.02 -8.23
C LYS A 74 5.37 19.74 -8.34
N LYS A 75 6.70 19.86 -8.50
CA LYS A 75 7.63 18.72 -8.52
C LYS A 75 8.25 18.55 -7.15
N GLU A 76 8.09 17.36 -6.59
CA GLU A 76 8.55 17.03 -5.25
C GLU A 76 9.54 15.87 -5.27
N GLY A 77 10.51 15.91 -4.35
CA GLY A 77 11.50 14.85 -4.16
C GLY A 77 12.77 14.96 -5.00
N SER A 78 13.61 13.93 -4.91
CA SER A 78 14.98 13.88 -5.45
C SER A 78 15.11 13.03 -6.72
N SER A 79 14.02 12.46 -7.23
CA SER A 79 14.05 11.51 -8.34
C SER A 79 14.50 12.11 -9.68
N PHE A 80 14.59 13.44 -9.78
CA PHE A 80 15.00 14.14 -11.00
C PHE A 80 16.51 14.35 -11.11
N ASP A 81 17.29 14.09 -10.04
CA ASP A 81 18.72 14.40 -10.02
C ASP A 81 19.46 13.77 -11.20
N LEU A 82 19.19 12.48 -11.47
CA LEU A 82 19.78 11.76 -12.58
C LEU A 82 19.42 12.38 -13.95
N SER A 83 18.15 12.72 -14.15
CA SER A 83 17.64 13.34 -15.37
C SER A 83 18.26 14.72 -15.63
N ILE A 84 18.42 15.51 -14.57
CA ILE A 84 19.07 16.82 -14.62
C ILE A 84 20.56 16.64 -14.98
N ALA A 85 21.26 15.69 -14.35
CA ALA A 85 22.65 15.40 -14.66
C ALA A 85 22.84 14.98 -16.13
N ILE A 86 22.01 14.06 -16.62
CA ILE A 86 22.02 13.62 -18.03
C ILE A 86 21.74 14.79 -18.97
N GLY A 87 20.78 15.66 -18.65
CA GLY A 87 20.48 16.84 -19.45
C GLY A 87 21.67 17.81 -19.54
N ILE A 88 22.37 18.05 -18.43
CA ILE A 88 23.58 18.89 -18.39
C ILE A 88 24.70 18.29 -19.24
N LEU A 89 24.95 16.98 -19.09
CA LEU A 89 26.01 16.28 -19.82
C LEU A 89 25.70 16.18 -21.31
N LYS A 90 24.43 16.01 -21.69
CA LYS A 90 23.97 16.05 -23.07
C LYS A 90 24.16 17.43 -23.68
N ALA A 91 23.74 18.49 -23.00
CA ALA A 91 23.93 19.87 -23.46
C ALA A 91 25.43 20.28 -23.52
N SER A 92 26.28 19.55 -22.78
CA SER A 92 27.75 19.70 -22.79
C SER A 92 28.45 18.82 -23.85
N ASN A 93 27.69 18.09 -24.69
CA ASN A 93 28.18 17.16 -25.71
C ASN A 93 29.01 15.97 -25.15
N ILE A 94 28.87 15.63 -23.87
CA ILE A 94 29.48 14.42 -23.29
C ILE A 94 28.68 13.17 -23.70
N ILE A 95 27.35 13.33 -23.81
CA ILE A 95 26.47 12.29 -24.37
C ILE A 95 26.26 12.60 -25.85
N ALA A 96 26.88 11.81 -26.72
CA ALA A 96 26.90 12.10 -28.15
C ALA A 96 25.62 11.66 -28.88
N LYS A 97 24.97 10.58 -28.40
CA LYS A 97 23.81 9.97 -29.07
C LYS A 97 22.50 10.72 -28.75
N ASP A 98 21.58 10.78 -29.72
CA ASP A 98 20.29 11.50 -29.61
C ASP A 98 19.11 10.61 -29.19
N GLU A 99 19.37 9.39 -28.74
CA GLU A 99 18.31 8.40 -28.41
C GLU A 99 17.61 8.65 -27.06
N LEU A 100 17.86 9.79 -26.39
CA LEU A 100 17.29 10.10 -25.07
C LEU A 100 15.75 10.14 -25.06
N SER A 101 15.13 10.43 -26.20
CA SER A 101 13.67 10.50 -26.32
C SER A 101 12.96 9.15 -26.09
N ARG A 102 13.67 8.03 -26.20
CA ARG A 102 13.08 6.69 -25.96
C ARG A 102 13.02 6.31 -24.48
N TYR A 103 13.76 7.01 -23.63
CA TYR A 103 13.95 6.68 -22.22
C TYR A 103 13.20 7.65 -21.31
N SER A 104 12.51 7.11 -20.31
CA SER A 104 12.21 7.86 -19.09
C SER A 104 13.32 7.57 -18.07
N VAL A 105 13.92 8.61 -17.52
CA VAL A 105 15.04 8.52 -16.57
C VAL A 105 14.57 8.99 -15.19
N LEU A 106 14.87 8.22 -14.15
CA LEU A 106 14.70 8.62 -12.76
C LEU A 106 15.85 8.11 -11.88
N GLY A 107 16.14 8.84 -10.81
CA GLY A 107 17.12 8.43 -9.81
C GLY A 107 17.56 9.60 -8.95
N GLU A 108 17.72 9.35 -7.65
CA GLU A 108 18.40 10.29 -6.76
C GLU A 108 19.91 10.13 -6.92
N LEU A 109 20.66 11.24 -7.00
CA LEU A 109 22.12 11.19 -7.04
C LEU A 109 22.69 11.49 -5.65
N ALA A 110 23.54 10.60 -5.17
CA ALA A 110 24.44 10.91 -4.07
C ALA A 110 25.63 11.75 -4.56
N LEU A 111 26.32 12.39 -3.63
CA LEU A 111 27.46 13.27 -3.94
C LEU A 111 28.61 12.54 -4.64
N ASP A 112 28.77 11.24 -4.43
CA ASP A 112 29.79 10.38 -5.05
C ASP A 112 29.41 9.90 -6.46
N GLY A 113 28.20 10.22 -6.94
CA GLY A 113 27.69 9.76 -8.23
C GLY A 113 26.98 8.41 -8.19
N SER A 114 26.83 7.78 -7.02
CA SER A 114 25.93 6.62 -6.87
C SER A 114 24.47 7.04 -7.07
N VAL A 115 23.67 6.16 -7.67
CA VAL A 115 22.24 6.38 -7.87
C VAL A 115 21.45 5.62 -6.82
N ARG A 116 20.69 6.36 -6.04
CA ARG A 116 19.87 5.84 -4.95
C ARG A 116 18.43 5.62 -5.37
N ARG A 117 17.79 4.71 -4.63
CA ARG A 117 16.39 4.33 -4.79
C ARG A 117 15.45 5.54 -4.82
N ILE A 118 14.40 5.42 -5.64
CA ILE A 118 13.24 6.32 -5.68
C ILE A 118 11.99 5.64 -5.13
N ASN A 119 11.00 6.43 -4.73
CA ASN A 119 9.66 5.94 -4.39
C ASN A 119 8.78 5.90 -5.66
N GLY A 120 7.84 4.95 -5.72
CA GLY A 120 6.83 4.89 -6.79
C GLY A 120 7.30 4.34 -8.13
N ALA A 121 8.30 3.45 -8.16
CA ALA A 121 8.80 2.90 -9.42
C ALA A 121 7.73 2.09 -10.18
N LEU A 122 6.87 1.33 -9.48
CA LEU A 122 5.75 0.61 -10.10
C LEU A 122 4.68 1.56 -10.71
N PRO A 123 4.12 2.55 -9.98
CA PRO A 123 3.23 3.54 -10.58
C PRO A 123 3.79 4.21 -11.84
N ILE A 124 5.08 4.55 -11.81
CA ILE A 124 5.78 5.14 -12.97
C ILE A 124 5.82 4.16 -14.14
N ALA A 125 6.26 2.92 -13.93
CA ALA A 125 6.33 1.91 -15.00
C ALA A 125 4.95 1.66 -15.63
N LEU A 126 3.88 1.64 -14.82
CA LEU A 126 2.51 1.49 -15.31
C LEU A 126 2.05 2.68 -16.16
N GLU A 127 2.42 3.90 -15.78
CA GLU A 127 2.11 5.10 -16.57
C GLU A 127 2.88 5.11 -17.89
N LEU A 128 4.15 4.68 -17.90
CA LEU A 128 4.94 4.54 -19.12
C LEU A 128 4.31 3.54 -20.09
N LYS A 129 3.85 2.39 -19.57
CA LYS A 129 3.09 1.40 -20.34
C LYS A 129 1.84 2.01 -20.97
N LYS A 130 1.03 2.75 -20.19
CA LYS A 130 -0.18 3.41 -20.71
C LYS A 130 0.12 4.40 -21.85
N ARG A 131 1.26 5.11 -21.78
CA ARG A 131 1.69 6.09 -22.79
C ARG A 131 2.46 5.48 -23.96
N GLY A 132 2.76 4.19 -23.92
CA GLY A 132 3.56 3.51 -24.94
C GLY A 132 5.06 3.86 -24.90
N VAL A 133 5.57 4.42 -23.80
CA VAL A 133 7.00 4.62 -23.59
C VAL A 133 7.61 3.29 -23.17
N LYS A 134 8.57 2.80 -23.95
CA LYS A 134 9.04 1.42 -23.84
C LYS A 134 10.27 1.22 -22.96
N ALA A 135 10.99 2.28 -22.57
CA ALA A 135 12.23 2.12 -21.83
C ALA A 135 12.31 3.03 -20.59
N LEU A 136 12.70 2.44 -19.47
CA LEU A 136 12.86 3.10 -18.17
C LEU A 136 14.27 2.89 -17.63
N ILE A 137 15.00 3.97 -17.40
CA ILE A 137 16.29 3.96 -16.70
C ILE A 137 16.04 4.37 -15.25
N LEU A 138 16.41 3.50 -14.31
CA LEU A 138 16.18 3.75 -12.88
C LEU A 138 17.22 3.05 -12.00
N PRO A 139 17.27 3.36 -10.68
CA PRO A 139 18.19 2.72 -9.75
C PRO A 139 18.03 1.19 -9.74
N GLU A 140 19.14 0.45 -9.61
CA GLU A 140 19.13 -1.03 -9.54
C GLU A 140 18.18 -1.55 -8.44
N GLU A 141 18.12 -0.87 -7.29
CA GLU A 141 17.24 -1.21 -6.18
C GLU A 141 15.74 -1.19 -6.54
N ASN A 142 15.34 -0.41 -7.55
CA ASN A 142 13.96 -0.32 -8.01
C ASN A 142 13.65 -1.26 -9.19
N ALA A 143 14.64 -1.92 -9.76
CA ALA A 143 14.47 -2.67 -11.00
C ALA A 143 13.45 -3.81 -10.87
N ARG A 144 13.47 -4.51 -9.73
CA ARG A 144 12.50 -5.57 -9.40
C ARG A 144 11.06 -5.05 -9.38
N GLU A 145 10.86 -3.90 -8.75
CA GLU A 145 9.55 -3.26 -8.61
C GLU A 145 9.00 -2.78 -9.97
N ALA A 146 9.83 -2.13 -10.80
CA ALA A 146 9.42 -1.64 -12.10
C ALA A 146 9.18 -2.76 -13.12
N ALA A 147 9.98 -3.84 -13.07
CA ALA A 147 9.92 -4.96 -14.01
C ALA A 147 8.70 -5.88 -13.84
N VAL A 148 7.86 -5.62 -12.82
CA VAL A 148 6.50 -6.15 -12.73
C VAL A 148 5.68 -5.80 -13.98
N VAL A 149 5.99 -4.69 -14.63
CA VAL A 149 5.31 -4.26 -15.86
C VAL A 149 6.00 -4.85 -17.08
N SER A 150 5.41 -5.89 -17.68
CA SER A 150 6.01 -6.68 -18.78
C SER A 150 6.38 -5.89 -20.04
N ASP A 151 5.70 -4.77 -20.31
CA ASP A 151 5.78 -4.06 -21.60
C ASP A 151 6.71 -2.83 -21.54
N VAL A 152 7.50 -2.71 -20.48
CA VAL A 152 8.50 -1.64 -20.29
C VAL A 152 9.85 -2.30 -20.05
N ASP A 153 10.82 -2.02 -20.91
CA ASP A 153 12.20 -2.42 -20.76
C ASP A 153 12.85 -1.61 -19.62
N VAL A 154 13.18 -2.31 -18.53
CA VAL A 154 13.73 -1.71 -17.32
C VAL A 154 15.25 -1.82 -17.33
N PHE A 155 15.95 -0.69 -17.29
CA PHE A 155 17.41 -0.62 -17.30
C PHE A 155 17.95 -0.21 -15.93
N PRO A 156 18.45 -1.15 -15.12
CA PRO A 156 19.00 -0.86 -13.80
C PRO A 156 20.34 -0.15 -13.91
N ILE A 157 20.52 0.94 -13.16
CA ILE A 157 21.80 1.65 -13.05
C ILE A 157 22.22 1.82 -11.59
N LYS A 158 23.53 1.79 -11.35
CA LYS A 158 24.17 1.90 -10.02
C LYS A 158 24.78 3.27 -9.78
N ASN A 159 25.28 3.91 -10.83
CA ASN A 159 25.98 5.18 -10.75
C ASN A 159 25.90 5.96 -12.06
N LEU A 160 26.29 7.24 -11.99
CA LEU A 160 26.24 8.18 -13.10
C LEU A 160 27.16 7.76 -14.27
N ILE A 161 28.34 7.20 -13.99
CA ILE A 161 29.29 6.73 -15.01
C ILE A 161 28.63 5.63 -15.86
N GLN A 162 27.98 4.67 -15.21
CA GLN A 162 27.35 3.53 -15.86
C GLN A 162 26.25 3.97 -16.84
N VAL A 163 25.39 4.93 -16.45
CA VAL A 163 24.32 5.40 -17.35
C VAL A 163 24.88 6.15 -18.54
N ILE A 164 25.97 6.89 -18.40
CA ILE A 164 26.59 7.63 -19.51
C ILE A 164 27.22 6.66 -20.50
N ALA A 165 27.98 5.68 -20.02
CA ALA A 165 28.56 4.62 -20.86
C ALA A 165 27.46 3.84 -21.60
N PHE A 166 26.34 3.57 -20.93
CA PHE A 166 25.17 2.93 -21.54
C PHE A 166 24.55 3.80 -22.65
N LEU A 167 24.31 5.09 -22.38
CA LEU A 167 23.73 6.01 -23.36
C LEU A 167 24.64 6.30 -24.56
N ASN A 168 25.96 6.22 -24.37
CA ASN A 168 26.94 6.32 -25.45
C ASN A 168 27.17 5.00 -26.20
N GLN A 169 26.51 3.90 -25.80
CA GLN A 169 26.66 2.55 -26.37
C GLN A 169 28.06 1.93 -26.14
N GLU A 170 28.79 2.43 -25.14
CA GLU A 170 30.08 1.87 -24.69
C GLU A 170 29.87 0.68 -23.73
N LEU A 171 28.72 0.64 -23.07
CA LEU A 171 28.29 -0.43 -22.18
C LEU A 171 26.91 -0.94 -22.61
N SER A 172 26.75 -2.26 -22.70
CA SER A 172 25.44 -2.88 -22.93
C SER A 172 24.85 -3.32 -21.59
N ILE A 173 23.65 -2.84 -21.28
CA ILE A 173 22.87 -3.25 -20.11
C ILE A 173 21.60 -3.92 -20.63
N PRO A 174 21.41 -5.24 -20.43
CA PRO A 174 20.18 -5.90 -20.83
C PRO A 174 19.00 -5.42 -19.96
N PRO A 175 17.78 -5.34 -20.51
CA PRO A 175 16.60 -5.07 -19.73
C PRO A 175 16.44 -6.11 -18.61
N PHE A 176 16.23 -5.64 -17.38
CA PHE A 176 15.89 -6.49 -16.25
C PHE A 176 14.47 -7.02 -16.44
N LYS A 177 14.34 -8.35 -16.52
CA LYS A 177 13.06 -9.04 -16.58
C LYS A 177 12.81 -9.75 -15.27
N TYR A 178 11.57 -9.71 -14.80
CA TYR A 178 11.17 -10.37 -13.57
C TYR A 178 9.94 -11.24 -13.80
N ASN A 179 9.97 -12.46 -13.26
CA ASN A 179 8.87 -13.40 -13.42
C ASN A 179 7.80 -13.13 -12.36
N LEU A 180 6.65 -12.61 -12.79
CA LEU A 180 5.51 -12.27 -11.92
C LEU A 180 5.01 -13.44 -11.06
N LYS A 181 5.08 -14.68 -11.58
CA LYS A 181 4.63 -15.86 -10.82
C LYS A 181 5.60 -16.20 -9.69
N GLU A 182 6.89 -16.03 -9.93
CA GLU A 182 7.92 -16.20 -8.89
C GLU A 182 7.80 -15.09 -7.85
N ALA A 183 7.60 -13.84 -8.28
CA ALA A 183 7.39 -12.68 -7.42
C ALA A 183 6.29 -12.91 -6.36
N LEU A 184 5.13 -13.39 -6.81
CA LEU A 184 3.99 -13.66 -5.94
C LEU A 184 4.27 -14.84 -5.00
N LYS A 185 4.98 -15.87 -5.48
CA LYS A 185 5.31 -17.06 -4.68
C LYS A 185 6.38 -16.77 -3.62
N GLU A 186 7.40 -15.98 -3.95
CA GLU A 186 8.43 -15.53 -3.00
C GLU A 186 7.85 -14.69 -1.86
N SER A 187 6.78 -13.96 -2.15
CA SER A 187 6.13 -13.04 -1.21
C SER A 187 4.88 -13.59 -0.54
N SER A 188 4.52 -14.88 -0.75
CA SER A 188 3.30 -15.50 -0.20
C SER A 188 3.52 -16.36 1.05
N SER A 189 4.64 -16.18 1.76
CA SER A 189 4.92 -16.91 3.01
C SER A 189 4.39 -16.14 4.22
N TYR A 190 3.60 -16.82 5.05
CA TYR A 190 3.17 -16.29 6.34
C TYR A 190 3.97 -16.93 7.46
N GLU A 191 4.39 -16.14 8.45
CA GLU A 191 5.12 -16.64 9.61
C GLU A 191 4.22 -17.29 10.67
N MET A 192 2.92 -17.05 10.61
CA MET A 192 1.94 -17.48 11.62
C MET A 192 0.96 -18.50 11.04
N ASP A 193 0.52 -19.45 11.85
CA ASP A 193 -0.44 -20.48 11.44
C ASP A 193 -1.55 -20.68 12.50
N PHE A 194 -2.75 -21.03 12.04
CA PHE A 194 -3.91 -21.37 12.89
C PHE A 194 -3.75 -22.69 13.65
N SER A 195 -2.83 -23.56 13.23
CA SER A 195 -2.47 -24.79 13.94
C SER A 195 -1.95 -24.53 15.37
N GLU A 196 -1.39 -23.35 15.61
CA GLU A 196 -0.94 -22.90 16.92
C GLU A 196 -2.10 -22.46 17.84
N VAL A 197 -3.29 -22.24 17.28
CA VAL A 197 -4.49 -21.82 18.02
C VAL A 197 -5.18 -23.05 18.58
N LYS A 198 -5.06 -23.24 19.89
CA LYS A 198 -5.75 -24.33 20.61
C LYS A 198 -7.17 -23.95 20.98
N GLY A 199 -8.12 -24.84 20.67
CA GLY A 199 -9.54 -24.65 20.96
C GLY A 199 -10.19 -23.53 20.13
N GLN A 200 -11.27 -22.97 20.66
CA GLN A 200 -12.05 -21.87 20.06
C GLN A 200 -12.62 -22.17 18.66
N GLU A 201 -13.07 -23.41 18.44
CA GLU A 201 -13.58 -23.86 17.14
C GLU A 201 -14.73 -22.99 16.60
N TYR A 202 -15.61 -22.51 17.49
CA TYR A 202 -16.67 -21.55 17.13
C TYR A 202 -16.11 -20.24 16.56
N VAL A 203 -15.03 -19.70 17.16
CA VAL A 203 -14.40 -18.45 16.73
C VAL A 203 -13.63 -18.66 15.43
N LYS A 204 -12.89 -19.76 15.30
CA LYS A 204 -12.22 -20.15 14.04
C LYS A 204 -13.23 -20.26 12.90
N ARG A 205 -14.38 -20.90 13.15
CA ARG A 205 -15.46 -21.03 12.16
C ARG A 205 -16.03 -19.67 11.77
N ALA A 206 -16.25 -18.78 12.73
CA ALA A 206 -16.71 -17.42 12.44
C ALA A 206 -15.70 -16.62 11.61
N LEU A 207 -14.39 -16.75 11.91
CA LEU A 207 -13.32 -16.13 11.12
C LEU A 207 -13.22 -16.73 9.72
N GLU A 208 -13.43 -18.03 9.54
CA GLU A 208 -13.50 -18.69 8.23
C GLU A 208 -14.66 -18.12 7.39
N ILE A 209 -15.86 -17.99 7.99
CA ILE A 209 -17.03 -17.42 7.32
C ILE A 209 -16.76 -15.96 6.94
N ALA A 210 -16.18 -15.18 7.86
CA ALA A 210 -15.85 -13.79 7.63
C ALA A 210 -14.82 -13.63 6.50
N ALA A 211 -13.77 -14.46 6.49
CA ALA A 211 -12.75 -14.49 5.44
C ALA A 211 -13.33 -14.85 4.07
N ALA A 212 -14.25 -15.82 4.00
CA ALA A 212 -14.90 -16.23 2.76
C ALA A 212 -15.76 -15.11 2.14
N GLY A 213 -16.53 -14.38 2.97
CA GLY A 213 -17.40 -13.29 2.52
C GLY A 213 -16.74 -11.91 2.45
N SER A 214 -15.55 -11.76 3.05
CA SER A 214 -14.90 -10.46 3.37
C SER A 214 -15.74 -9.60 4.31
N HIS A 215 -16.30 -10.20 5.35
CA HIS A 215 -17.15 -9.53 6.35
C HIS A 215 -16.35 -8.90 7.48
N ASN A 216 -16.83 -7.79 8.00
CA ASN A 216 -16.25 -7.15 9.17
C ASN A 216 -16.64 -7.93 10.43
N ILE A 217 -15.71 -8.07 11.38
CA ILE A 217 -15.93 -8.86 12.60
C ILE A 217 -15.54 -8.10 13.87
N LEU A 218 -16.38 -8.21 14.90
CA LEU A 218 -16.12 -7.73 16.26
C LEU A 218 -16.00 -8.92 17.22
N MET A 219 -14.85 -8.99 17.91
CA MET A 219 -14.57 -9.95 18.96
C MET A 219 -14.75 -9.33 20.34
N LEU A 220 -15.75 -9.80 21.08
CA LEU A 220 -16.04 -9.43 22.46
C LEU A 220 -15.53 -10.50 23.40
N GLY A 221 -14.64 -10.16 24.34
CA GLY A 221 -14.18 -11.15 25.31
C GLY A 221 -13.24 -10.58 26.37
N PRO A 222 -12.92 -11.35 27.41
CA PRO A 222 -12.03 -10.91 28.48
C PRO A 222 -10.57 -10.74 27.99
N PRO A 223 -9.72 -10.06 28.78
CA PRO A 223 -8.29 -10.02 28.53
C PRO A 223 -7.69 -11.44 28.53
N GLY A 224 -6.71 -11.69 27.67
CA GLY A 224 -6.07 -13.00 27.56
C GLY A 224 -6.86 -14.08 26.81
N ALA A 225 -8.04 -13.75 26.25
CA ALA A 225 -8.81 -14.69 25.43
C ALA A 225 -8.20 -15.00 24.05
N GLY A 226 -7.05 -14.39 23.70
CA GLY A 226 -6.37 -14.64 22.43
C GLY A 226 -6.91 -13.86 21.22
N LYS A 227 -7.69 -12.79 21.44
CA LYS A 227 -8.29 -11.94 20.38
C LYS A 227 -7.24 -11.43 19.37
N THR A 228 -6.16 -10.82 19.87
CA THR A 228 -5.05 -10.32 19.04
C THR A 228 -4.30 -11.45 18.33
N MET A 229 -4.19 -12.61 18.99
CA MET A 229 -3.51 -13.80 18.48
C MET A 229 -4.28 -14.42 17.31
N LEU A 230 -5.62 -14.46 17.40
CA LEU A 230 -6.52 -14.84 16.31
C LEU A 230 -6.47 -13.84 15.15
N ALA A 231 -6.61 -12.54 15.44
CA ALA A 231 -6.65 -11.49 14.41
C ALA A 231 -5.42 -11.50 13.50
N ARG A 232 -4.22 -11.65 14.10
CA ARG A 232 -2.95 -11.69 13.37
C ARG A 232 -2.81 -12.89 12.42
N ARG A 233 -3.58 -13.96 12.64
CA ARG A 233 -3.58 -15.15 11.78
C ARG A 233 -4.61 -15.08 10.67
N VAL A 234 -5.61 -14.20 10.74
CA VAL A 234 -6.63 -14.06 9.68
C VAL A 234 -6.06 -13.83 8.27
N PRO A 235 -5.00 -13.02 8.07
CA PRO A 235 -4.38 -12.88 6.75
C PRO A 235 -3.95 -14.21 6.10
N THR A 236 -3.67 -15.24 6.90
CA THR A 236 -3.21 -16.56 6.43
C THR A 236 -4.33 -17.42 5.85
N ILE A 237 -5.59 -17.13 6.20
CA ILE A 237 -6.78 -17.86 5.73
C ILE A 237 -7.58 -17.07 4.69
N LEU A 238 -7.23 -15.80 4.47
CA LEU A 238 -7.85 -14.98 3.44
C LEU A 238 -7.56 -15.55 2.04
N PRO A 239 -8.45 -15.28 1.05
CA PRO A 239 -8.20 -15.64 -0.33
C PRO A 239 -6.88 -15.04 -0.85
N ASP A 240 -6.23 -15.74 -1.76
CA ASP A 240 -5.00 -15.26 -2.40
C ASP A 240 -5.23 -13.91 -3.11
N LEU A 241 -4.17 -13.08 -3.17
CA LEU A 241 -4.21 -11.85 -3.96
C LEU A 241 -4.20 -12.20 -5.45
N SER A 242 -5.15 -11.64 -6.19
CA SER A 242 -5.03 -11.58 -7.65
C SER A 242 -3.88 -10.64 -8.05
N LEU A 243 -3.41 -10.77 -9.29
CA LEU A 243 -2.32 -9.92 -9.80
C LEU A 243 -2.70 -8.43 -9.78
N ASP A 244 -3.95 -8.10 -10.11
CA ASP A 244 -4.44 -6.73 -10.09
C ASP A 244 -4.49 -6.17 -8.66
N GLU A 245 -5.00 -6.94 -7.69
CA GLU A 245 -5.00 -6.55 -6.27
C GLU A 245 -3.57 -6.37 -5.74
N ALA A 246 -2.66 -7.28 -6.09
CA ALA A 246 -1.25 -7.18 -5.70
C ALA A 246 -0.61 -5.91 -6.25
N ILE A 247 -0.88 -5.55 -7.51
CA ILE A 247 -0.39 -4.30 -8.12
C ILE A 247 -0.98 -3.08 -7.41
N GLU A 248 -2.28 -3.05 -7.15
CA GLU A 248 -2.93 -1.93 -6.44
C GLU A 248 -2.36 -1.72 -5.03
N THR A 249 -2.23 -2.80 -4.26
CA THR A 249 -1.64 -2.75 -2.92
C THR A 249 -0.16 -2.33 -2.99
N THR A 250 0.59 -2.85 -3.97
CA THR A 250 2.01 -2.49 -4.13
C THR A 250 2.19 -1.02 -4.49
N LYS A 251 1.30 -0.41 -5.29
CA LYS A 251 1.34 1.04 -5.58
C LYS A 251 1.29 1.87 -4.30
N LEU A 252 0.37 1.54 -3.37
CA LEU A 252 0.22 2.26 -2.11
C LEU A 252 1.47 2.14 -1.24
N HIS A 253 2.01 0.94 -1.10
CA HIS A 253 3.21 0.69 -0.28
C HIS A 253 4.47 1.30 -0.91
N SER A 254 4.56 1.32 -2.24
CA SER A 254 5.65 1.97 -2.98
C SER A 254 5.66 3.49 -2.76
N VAL A 255 4.50 4.13 -2.90
CA VAL A 255 4.35 5.58 -2.68
C VAL A 255 4.63 5.95 -1.23
N ALA A 256 4.22 5.09 -0.29
CA ALA A 256 4.47 5.28 1.13
C ALA A 256 5.91 4.92 1.55
N GLY A 257 6.72 4.33 0.67
CA GLY A 257 8.11 3.93 0.95
C GLY A 257 8.26 2.69 1.84
N PHE A 258 7.21 1.85 1.95
CA PHE A 258 7.20 0.65 2.80
C PHE A 258 7.76 -0.60 2.12
N LEU A 259 7.88 -0.62 0.79
CA LEU A 259 8.49 -1.76 0.09
C LEU A 259 9.96 -1.84 0.47
N SER A 260 10.42 -2.98 0.96
CA SER A 260 11.86 -3.24 1.13
C SER A 260 12.51 -3.43 -0.24
N GLY A 261 13.80 -3.11 -0.39
CA GLY A 261 14.51 -3.22 -1.68
C GLY A 261 14.55 -4.64 -2.27
N SER A 262 14.20 -5.66 -1.49
CA SER A 262 14.08 -7.05 -1.95
C SER A 262 12.69 -7.43 -2.48
N GLN A 263 11.64 -6.69 -2.11
CA GLN A 263 10.24 -7.00 -2.45
C GLN A 263 9.77 -6.24 -3.68
N ALA A 264 9.52 -6.97 -4.77
CA ALA A 264 8.98 -6.42 -6.01
C ALA A 264 7.46 -6.14 -5.93
N LEU A 265 6.74 -7.00 -5.21
CA LEU A 265 5.29 -7.02 -5.09
C LEU A 265 4.90 -7.42 -3.67
N VAL A 266 3.76 -6.90 -3.22
CA VAL A 266 3.07 -7.38 -2.02
C VAL A 266 2.28 -8.63 -2.40
N GLY A 267 2.78 -9.82 -2.03
CA GLY A 267 2.11 -11.10 -2.28
C GLY A 267 1.31 -11.66 -1.09
N ILE A 268 1.45 -11.09 0.11
CA ILE A 268 0.57 -11.37 1.25
C ILE A 268 -0.47 -10.27 1.43
N ARG A 269 -1.66 -10.66 1.92
CA ARG A 269 -2.70 -9.73 2.36
C ARG A 269 -2.13 -8.84 3.50
N PRO A 270 -2.08 -7.50 3.36
CA PRO A 270 -1.54 -6.63 4.40
C PRO A 270 -2.28 -6.77 5.73
N PHE A 271 -1.56 -6.63 6.84
CA PHE A 271 -2.14 -6.56 8.18
C PHE A 271 -1.64 -5.31 8.87
N ARG A 272 -2.56 -4.40 9.22
CA ARG A 272 -2.24 -3.19 9.98
C ARG A 272 -2.94 -3.22 11.33
N SER A 273 -2.23 -2.80 12.36
CA SER A 273 -2.70 -2.80 13.75
C SER A 273 -2.27 -1.51 14.44
N PRO A 274 -2.90 -0.36 14.09
CA PRO A 274 -2.58 0.89 14.74
C PRO A 274 -2.88 0.84 16.24
N HIS A 275 -2.07 1.55 17.03
CA HIS A 275 -2.33 1.73 18.44
C HIS A 275 -3.50 2.70 18.65
N HIS A 276 -4.28 2.55 19.73
CA HIS A 276 -5.47 3.38 20.02
C HIS A 276 -5.16 4.88 20.24
N THR A 277 -3.88 5.25 20.38
CA THR A 277 -3.40 6.64 20.45
C THR A 277 -3.18 7.28 19.07
N ILE A 278 -3.50 6.59 17.99
CA ILE A 278 -3.37 7.11 16.63
C ILE A 278 -4.23 8.35 16.41
N SER A 279 -3.68 9.33 15.70
CA SER A 279 -4.42 10.50 15.26
C SER A 279 -5.31 10.19 14.05
N GLU A 280 -6.34 10.99 13.82
CA GLU A 280 -7.19 10.89 12.61
C GLU A 280 -6.34 10.94 11.32
N ALA A 281 -5.35 11.83 11.28
CA ALA A 281 -4.43 11.95 10.15
C ALA A 281 -3.54 10.72 9.95
N GLY A 282 -3.23 9.96 11.01
CA GLY A 282 -2.52 8.69 10.91
C GLY A 282 -3.41 7.55 10.40
N LEU A 283 -4.67 7.51 10.87
CA LEU A 283 -5.61 6.45 10.51
C LEU A 283 -6.13 6.62 9.06
N ILE A 284 -6.71 7.78 8.75
CA ILE A 284 -7.31 8.08 7.45
C ILE A 284 -6.26 8.50 6.43
N GLY A 285 -5.24 9.22 6.89
CA GLY A 285 -4.23 9.84 6.07
C GLY A 285 -4.30 11.36 6.15
N GLY A 286 -3.19 12.02 5.83
CA GLY A 286 -3.08 13.46 6.01
C GLY A 286 -1.70 13.99 5.73
N GLY A 287 -1.38 15.12 6.35
CA GLY A 287 -0.16 15.89 6.10
C GLY A 287 -0.37 17.08 5.16
N ARG A 288 0.70 17.89 5.02
CA ARG A 288 0.75 19.03 4.09
C ARG A 288 0.65 18.54 2.63
N ILE A 289 1.30 17.41 2.35
CA ILE A 289 1.12 16.62 1.14
C ILE A 289 0.24 15.45 1.56
N PRO A 290 -0.95 15.26 0.97
CA PRO A 290 -1.82 14.15 1.32
C PRO A 290 -1.05 12.83 1.14
N ARG A 291 -0.89 12.09 2.24
CA ARG A 291 -0.29 10.75 2.24
C ARG A 291 -1.34 9.72 2.69
N PRO A 292 -1.25 8.46 2.21
CA PRO A 292 -2.16 7.41 2.65
C PRO A 292 -2.00 7.14 4.15
N GLY A 293 -3.11 6.93 4.86
CA GLY A 293 -3.14 6.46 6.24
C GLY A 293 -3.21 4.94 6.37
N GLU A 294 -3.33 4.45 7.60
CA GLU A 294 -3.44 3.02 7.92
C GLU A 294 -4.59 2.32 7.20
N VAL A 295 -5.72 3.00 6.99
CA VAL A 295 -6.85 2.43 6.22
C VAL A 295 -6.49 2.14 4.77
N SER A 296 -5.73 3.02 4.12
CA SER A 296 -5.28 2.84 2.74
C SER A 296 -4.14 1.82 2.66
N LEU A 297 -3.26 1.79 3.66
CA LEU A 297 -2.17 0.80 3.75
C LEU A 297 -2.67 -0.62 4.04
N SER A 298 -3.90 -0.75 4.56
CA SER A 298 -4.63 -2.01 4.79
C SER A 298 -5.38 -2.50 3.55
N HIS A 299 -5.31 -1.77 2.42
CA HIS A 299 -6.06 -2.10 1.23
C HIS A 299 -5.77 -3.52 0.71
N ASN A 300 -6.85 -4.22 0.35
CA ASN A 300 -6.92 -5.64 0.02
C ASN A 300 -6.47 -6.56 1.15
N GLY A 301 -6.40 -6.09 2.39
CA GLY A 301 -5.96 -6.85 3.55
C GLY A 301 -6.88 -6.66 4.76
N VAL A 302 -6.27 -6.56 5.93
CA VAL A 302 -6.93 -6.49 7.24
C VAL A 302 -6.49 -5.24 7.99
N LEU A 303 -7.46 -4.48 8.49
CA LEU A 303 -7.26 -3.47 9.53
C LEU A 303 -7.73 -4.06 10.87
N PHE A 304 -6.80 -4.21 11.80
CA PHE A 304 -7.09 -4.69 13.14
C PHE A 304 -7.10 -3.54 14.15
N LEU A 305 -8.21 -3.38 14.86
CA LEU A 305 -8.35 -2.42 15.95
C LEU A 305 -8.50 -3.19 17.27
N ASP A 306 -7.40 -3.29 18.00
CA ASP A 306 -7.42 -3.87 19.34
C ASP A 306 -7.96 -2.85 20.34
N GLU A 307 -8.71 -3.30 21.33
CA GLU A 307 -9.32 -2.42 22.34
C GLU A 307 -10.12 -1.27 21.70
N LEU A 308 -11.06 -1.59 20.79
CA LEU A 308 -11.83 -0.61 20.02
C LEU A 308 -12.46 0.50 20.88
N SER A 309 -12.88 0.18 22.11
CA SER A 309 -13.44 1.13 23.09
C SER A 309 -12.44 2.19 23.59
N GLU A 310 -11.13 2.00 23.42
CA GLU A 310 -10.09 2.94 23.84
C GLU A 310 -9.72 3.96 22.77
N PHE A 311 -10.16 3.75 21.52
CA PHE A 311 -10.00 4.76 20.48
C PHE A 311 -10.90 5.97 20.76
N SER A 312 -10.40 7.15 20.38
CA SER A 312 -11.24 8.35 20.44
C SER A 312 -12.44 8.22 19.50
N ARG A 313 -13.62 8.69 19.95
CA ARG A 313 -14.85 8.62 19.16
C ARG A 313 -14.71 9.27 17.78
N HIS A 314 -14.00 10.39 17.71
CA HIS A 314 -13.79 11.10 16.44
C HIS A 314 -13.02 10.26 15.42
N VAL A 315 -11.97 9.55 15.86
CA VAL A 315 -11.18 8.64 15.03
C VAL A 315 -12.03 7.45 14.55
N LEU A 316 -12.88 6.89 15.42
CA LEU A 316 -13.79 5.81 15.04
C LEU A 316 -14.85 6.25 14.02
N GLU A 317 -15.43 7.44 14.17
CA GLU A 317 -16.40 7.97 13.20
C GLU A 317 -15.78 8.17 11.81
N SER A 318 -14.49 8.52 11.74
CA SER A 318 -13.79 8.71 10.47
C SER A 318 -13.69 7.42 9.64
N LEU A 319 -13.84 6.24 10.26
CA LEU A 319 -13.81 4.94 9.56
C LEU A 319 -15.06 4.64 8.75
N ARG A 320 -16.17 5.36 8.98
CA ARG A 320 -17.46 5.05 8.33
C ARG A 320 -17.38 5.13 6.81
N GLN A 321 -16.78 6.21 6.29
CA GLN A 321 -16.62 6.40 4.85
C GLN A 321 -15.73 5.31 4.20
N PRO A 322 -14.52 5.00 4.73
CA PRO A 322 -13.71 3.90 4.21
C PRO A 322 -14.45 2.54 4.19
N LEU A 323 -15.24 2.24 5.24
CA LEU A 323 -15.99 0.98 5.33
C LEU A 323 -17.13 0.87 4.31
N GLU A 324 -17.71 1.99 3.89
CA GLU A 324 -18.82 2.02 2.92
C GLU A 324 -18.34 2.11 1.47
N ASP A 325 -17.50 3.10 1.18
CA ASP A 325 -17.11 3.43 -0.19
C ASP A 325 -15.88 2.63 -0.62
N GLY A 326 -15.10 2.11 0.33
CA GLY A 326 -13.83 1.45 0.06
C GLY A 326 -12.77 2.39 -0.49
N VAL A 327 -12.94 3.71 -0.36
CA VAL A 327 -12.01 4.76 -0.78
C VAL A 327 -11.98 5.89 0.26
N VAL A 328 -10.87 6.62 0.30
CA VAL A 328 -10.69 7.80 1.14
C VAL A 328 -10.21 8.94 0.28
N THR A 329 -10.93 10.06 0.31
CA THR A 329 -10.53 11.29 -0.36
C THR A 329 -9.96 12.28 0.65
N ILE A 330 -8.67 12.57 0.52
CA ILE A 330 -7.97 13.54 1.37
C ILE A 330 -7.90 14.86 0.62
N SER A 331 -8.74 15.81 1.04
CA SER A 331 -8.76 17.17 0.48
C SER A 331 -7.99 18.14 1.37
N ARG A 332 -7.07 18.89 0.77
CA ARG A 332 -6.31 19.99 1.37
C ARG A 332 -6.43 21.23 0.50
N ALA A 333 -6.04 22.39 1.03
CA ALA A 333 -6.25 23.69 0.39
C ALA A 333 -5.74 23.79 -1.07
N LEU A 334 -4.75 22.98 -1.46
CA LEU A 334 -4.14 23.03 -2.79
C LEU A 334 -4.30 21.74 -3.61
N THR A 335 -4.72 20.62 -3.00
CA THR A 335 -4.77 19.31 -3.66
C THR A 335 -5.84 18.41 -3.04
N SER A 336 -6.47 17.57 -3.87
CA SER A 336 -7.36 16.50 -3.44
C SER A 336 -6.91 15.19 -4.08
N ILE A 337 -6.68 14.18 -3.24
CA ILE A 337 -6.18 12.87 -3.68
C ILE A 337 -7.08 11.79 -3.09
N THR A 338 -7.48 10.82 -3.92
CA THR A 338 -8.28 9.67 -3.50
C THR A 338 -7.41 8.41 -3.44
N TYR A 339 -7.47 7.71 -2.31
CA TYR A 339 -6.76 6.45 -2.08
C TYR A 339 -7.77 5.29 -1.93
N PRO A 340 -7.50 4.12 -2.51
CA PRO A 340 -8.28 2.93 -2.25
C PRO A 340 -8.06 2.44 -0.81
N SER A 341 -9.14 1.97 -0.17
CA SER A 341 -9.17 1.54 1.23
C SER A 341 -10.14 0.39 1.47
N ARG A 342 -10.27 -0.54 0.51
CA ARG A 342 -11.03 -1.78 0.71
C ARG A 342 -10.25 -2.70 1.64
N PHE A 343 -10.66 -2.84 2.90
CA PHE A 343 -10.04 -3.74 3.87
C PHE A 343 -11.13 -4.49 4.64
N MET A 344 -10.78 -5.65 5.21
CA MET A 344 -11.61 -6.33 6.20
C MET A 344 -11.31 -5.74 7.59
N LEU A 345 -12.32 -5.20 8.25
CA LEU A 345 -12.18 -4.72 9.63
C LEU A 345 -12.28 -5.89 10.60
N ILE A 346 -11.26 -6.03 11.44
CA ILE A 346 -11.31 -6.89 12.62
C ILE A 346 -11.18 -5.99 13.83
N ALA A 347 -12.21 -5.95 14.66
CA ALA A 347 -12.18 -5.22 15.91
C ALA A 347 -12.19 -6.20 17.08
N ALA A 348 -11.50 -5.85 18.16
CA ALA A 348 -11.58 -6.53 19.43
C ALA A 348 -11.88 -5.52 20.53
N MET A 349 -12.73 -5.86 21.48
CA MET A 349 -12.90 -5.05 22.69
C MET A 349 -13.24 -5.91 23.90
N ASN A 350 -13.02 -5.34 25.07
CA ASN A 350 -13.48 -5.91 26.33
C ASN A 350 -14.94 -5.53 26.56
N PRO A 351 -15.78 -6.42 27.13
CA PRO A 351 -17.21 -6.16 27.32
C PRO A 351 -17.49 -5.07 28.37
N CYS A 352 -16.52 -4.78 29.24
CA CYS A 352 -16.58 -3.72 30.25
C CYS A 352 -15.16 -3.23 30.57
N PRO A 353 -15.00 -2.12 31.34
CA PRO A 353 -13.69 -1.58 31.70
C PRO A 353 -12.80 -2.58 32.46
N CYS A 354 -13.37 -3.41 33.35
CA CYS A 354 -12.59 -4.44 34.05
C CYS A 354 -12.38 -5.72 33.23
N GLY A 355 -13.10 -5.88 32.12
CA GLY A 355 -12.97 -6.98 31.16
C GLY A 355 -13.67 -8.30 31.53
N TYR A 356 -14.21 -8.45 32.74
CA TYR A 356 -14.79 -9.73 33.22
C TYR A 356 -16.32 -9.79 33.19
N PHE A 357 -16.99 -8.85 32.50
CA PHE A 357 -18.45 -8.91 32.36
C PHE A 357 -18.87 -10.15 31.56
N GLY A 358 -19.65 -11.03 32.18
CA GLY A 358 -20.06 -12.32 31.61
C GLY A 358 -19.00 -13.43 31.69
N ASP A 359 -17.89 -13.22 32.40
CA ASP A 359 -16.88 -14.26 32.59
C ASP A 359 -17.36 -15.29 33.63
N PRO A 360 -17.37 -16.60 33.31
CA PRO A 360 -17.84 -17.63 34.24
C PRO A 360 -16.88 -17.90 35.42
N ARG A 361 -15.65 -17.36 35.40
CA ARG A 361 -14.61 -17.59 36.41
C ARG A 361 -14.34 -16.39 37.29
N ARG A 362 -14.60 -15.17 36.81
CA ARG A 362 -14.34 -13.92 37.54
C ARG A 362 -15.58 -13.04 37.53
N GLU A 363 -16.00 -12.61 38.71
CA GLU A 363 -17.08 -11.64 38.84
C GLU A 363 -16.63 -10.26 38.36
N CYS A 364 -17.54 -9.56 37.70
CA CYS A 364 -17.34 -8.21 37.23
C CYS A 364 -17.58 -7.21 38.36
N SER A 365 -16.63 -6.31 38.60
CA SER A 365 -16.76 -5.23 39.59
C SER A 365 -17.42 -3.95 39.06
N CYS A 366 -17.78 -3.89 37.77
CA CYS A 366 -18.34 -2.69 37.14
C CYS A 366 -19.85 -2.59 37.38
N THR A 367 -20.33 -1.37 37.58
CA THR A 367 -21.76 -1.06 37.63
C THR A 367 -22.40 -1.14 36.23
N PRO A 368 -23.72 -1.38 36.13
CA PRO A 368 -24.43 -1.36 34.84
C PRO A 368 -24.23 -0.06 34.04
N LEU A 369 -24.15 1.09 34.73
CA LEU A 369 -23.91 2.39 34.10
C LEU A 369 -22.50 2.49 33.50
N GLU A 370 -21.48 1.95 34.16
CA GLU A 370 -20.11 1.93 33.65
C GLU A 370 -19.97 1.02 32.42
N ILE A 371 -20.64 -0.14 32.45
CA ILE A 371 -20.69 -1.07 31.32
C ILE A 371 -21.36 -0.40 30.12
N GLN A 372 -22.52 0.22 30.32
CA GLN A 372 -23.23 0.92 29.26
C GLN A 372 -22.42 2.09 28.71
N LYS A 373 -21.77 2.88 29.57
CA LYS A 373 -20.90 3.99 29.15
C LYS A 373 -19.71 3.50 28.33
N HIS A 374 -19.12 2.36 28.69
CA HIS A 374 -18.01 1.74 27.98
C HIS A 374 -18.42 1.29 26.58
N LEU A 375 -19.54 0.57 26.46
CA LEU A 375 -20.08 0.13 25.17
C LEU A 375 -20.48 1.31 24.28
N ASN A 376 -21.07 2.37 24.87
CA ASN A 376 -21.49 3.58 24.17
C ASN A 376 -20.33 4.45 23.66
N LYS A 377 -19.07 4.14 24.00
CA LYS A 377 -17.91 4.80 23.39
C LYS A 377 -17.85 4.51 21.89
N VAL A 378 -18.33 3.33 21.48
CA VAL A 378 -18.47 2.95 20.07
C VAL A 378 -19.87 3.30 19.62
N SER A 379 -19.98 4.00 18.49
CA SER A 379 -21.27 4.47 18.01
C SER A 379 -22.09 3.34 17.38
N GLY A 380 -23.41 3.39 17.57
CA GLY A 380 -24.35 2.49 16.91
C GLY A 380 -24.17 2.44 15.39
N PRO A 381 -24.03 3.59 14.68
CA PRO A 381 -23.72 3.59 13.26
C PRO A 381 -22.45 2.80 12.89
N LEU A 382 -21.37 2.89 13.67
CA LEU A 382 -20.17 2.11 13.36
C LEU A 382 -20.41 0.61 13.58
N LEU A 383 -21.09 0.23 14.68
CA LEU A 383 -21.42 -1.16 14.98
C LEU A 383 -22.32 -1.79 13.92
N ASP A 384 -23.26 -1.03 13.35
CA ASP A 384 -24.14 -1.48 12.26
C ASP A 384 -23.38 -1.85 10.97
N ARG A 385 -22.14 -1.37 10.82
CA ARG A 385 -21.24 -1.69 9.70
C ARG A 385 -20.32 -2.88 9.98
N ILE A 386 -20.47 -3.53 11.14
CA ILE A 386 -19.76 -4.75 11.50
C ILE A 386 -20.74 -5.92 11.37
N ASP A 387 -20.53 -6.77 10.36
CA ASP A 387 -21.47 -7.82 10.00
C ASP A 387 -21.60 -8.91 11.07
N ILE A 388 -20.48 -9.26 11.71
CA ILE A 388 -20.39 -10.44 12.59
C ILE A 388 -19.91 -10.02 13.97
N HIS A 389 -20.74 -10.25 14.98
CA HIS A 389 -20.38 -10.07 16.39
C HIS A 389 -20.21 -11.44 17.06
N ILE A 390 -19.03 -11.72 17.58
CA ILE A 390 -18.73 -12.98 18.26
C ILE A 390 -18.19 -12.76 19.67
N GLN A 391 -18.61 -13.65 20.56
CA GLN A 391 -18.06 -13.74 21.90
C GLN A 391 -16.88 -14.72 21.90
N VAL A 392 -15.76 -14.28 22.45
CA VAL A 392 -14.53 -15.05 22.59
C VAL A 392 -14.36 -15.36 24.07
N ALA A 393 -14.56 -16.62 24.45
CA ALA A 393 -14.38 -17.06 25.83
C ALA A 393 -12.89 -17.21 26.17
N ALA A 394 -12.56 -17.08 27.46
CA ALA A 394 -11.23 -17.41 27.95
C ALA A 394 -10.94 -18.90 27.75
N VAL A 395 -9.78 -19.23 27.16
CA VAL A 395 -9.38 -20.63 26.91
C VAL A 395 -9.23 -21.38 28.23
N ARG A 396 -9.67 -22.63 28.29
CA ARG A 396 -9.50 -23.47 29.49
C ARG A 396 -8.05 -23.91 29.61
N LYS A 397 -7.52 -23.99 30.84
CA LYS A 397 -6.14 -24.45 31.07
C LYS A 397 -5.92 -25.86 30.51
N GLU A 398 -6.94 -26.73 30.56
CA GLU A 398 -6.87 -28.08 29.97
C GLU A 398 -6.68 -28.05 28.44
N GLU A 399 -7.34 -27.12 27.74
CA GLU A 399 -7.22 -26.97 26.28
C GLU A 399 -5.85 -26.42 25.87
N LEU A 400 -5.26 -25.53 26.68
CA LEU A 400 -3.90 -25.02 26.46
C LEU A 400 -2.84 -26.12 26.64
N LEU A 401 -3.04 -27.00 27.63
CA LEU A 401 -2.15 -28.12 27.95
C LEU A 401 -2.39 -29.37 27.07
N GLY A 402 -3.52 -29.41 26.35
CA GLY A 402 -3.87 -30.51 25.45
C GLY A 402 -2.84 -30.70 24.32
N LYS A 403 -2.65 -31.95 23.92
CA LYS A 403 -1.78 -32.39 22.80
C LYS A 403 -2.46 -32.32 21.41
N GLY A 404 -3.67 -31.76 21.31
CA GLY A 404 -4.35 -31.63 20.02
C GLY A 404 -3.60 -30.66 19.12
N GLU A 405 -3.29 -31.08 17.90
CA GLU A 405 -2.79 -30.21 16.84
C GLU A 405 -3.96 -29.36 16.33
N GLY A 406 -3.80 -28.04 16.30
CA GLY A 406 -4.82 -27.17 15.71
C GLY A 406 -4.92 -27.37 14.21
N GLU A 407 -6.05 -27.00 13.61
CA GLU A 407 -6.21 -27.04 12.16
C GLU A 407 -5.24 -26.06 11.47
N PRO A 408 -4.42 -26.52 10.49
CA PRO A 408 -3.53 -25.64 9.75
C PRO A 408 -4.25 -24.56 8.95
N SER A 409 -3.64 -23.38 8.84
CA SER A 409 -4.17 -22.27 8.03
C SER A 409 -4.46 -22.65 6.59
N ALA A 410 -3.63 -23.52 6.00
CA ALA A 410 -3.78 -23.97 4.62
C ALA A 410 -5.13 -24.69 4.37
N ASN A 411 -5.59 -25.51 5.31
CA ASN A 411 -6.84 -26.26 5.19
C ASN A 411 -8.06 -25.33 5.25
N ILE A 412 -8.03 -24.36 6.18
CA ILE A 412 -9.06 -23.32 6.29
C ILE A 412 -9.09 -22.48 5.01
N LYS A 413 -7.91 -22.06 4.53
CA LYS A 413 -7.76 -21.28 3.30
C LYS A 413 -8.31 -21.99 2.08
N GLU A 414 -8.12 -23.31 1.96
CA GLU A 414 -8.68 -24.08 0.85
C GLU A 414 -10.21 -23.99 0.80
N ARG A 415 -10.88 -24.09 1.96
CA ARG A 415 -12.33 -23.93 2.06
C ARG A 415 -12.78 -22.51 1.76
N VAL A 416 -12.05 -21.51 2.25
CA VAL A 416 -12.29 -20.09 1.95
C VAL A 416 -12.17 -19.83 0.45
N ASN A 417 -11.13 -20.34 -0.21
CA ASN A 417 -10.93 -20.22 -1.66
C ASN A 417 -12.04 -20.94 -2.44
N LYS A 418 -12.49 -22.12 -2.02
CA LYS A 418 -13.64 -22.81 -2.64
C LYS A 418 -14.91 -21.95 -2.55
N ALA A 419 -15.20 -21.39 -1.38
CA ALA A 419 -16.34 -20.49 -1.20
C ALA A 419 -16.21 -19.21 -2.05
N ARG A 420 -14.99 -18.66 -2.18
CA ARG A 420 -14.71 -17.48 -3.00
C ARG A 420 -14.93 -17.77 -4.49
N ASN A 421 -14.51 -18.92 -4.98
CA ASN A 421 -14.72 -19.32 -6.37
C ASN A 421 -16.22 -19.46 -6.71
N ILE A 422 -17.02 -20.00 -5.80
CA ILE A 422 -18.49 -20.06 -5.97
C ILE A 422 -19.09 -18.65 -6.05
N GLN A 423 -18.61 -17.71 -5.23
CA GLN A 423 -19.05 -16.31 -5.27
C GLN A 423 -18.65 -15.64 -6.59
N LEU A 424 -17.41 -15.83 -7.06
CA LEU A 424 -16.94 -15.28 -8.33
C LEU A 424 -17.77 -15.79 -9.51
N GLU A 425 -18.08 -17.08 -9.56
CA GLU A 425 -18.96 -17.63 -10.61
C GLU A 425 -20.40 -17.08 -10.49
N ARG A 426 -20.94 -16.96 -9.28
CA ARG A 426 -22.26 -16.34 -9.03
C ARG A 426 -22.31 -14.90 -9.52
N PHE A 427 -21.23 -14.14 -9.32
CA PHE A 427 -21.15 -12.72 -9.63
C PHE A 427 -20.49 -12.41 -10.97
N LYS A 428 -20.11 -13.39 -11.80
CA LYS A 428 -19.36 -13.18 -13.06
C LYS A 428 -19.94 -12.15 -14.02
N LYS A 429 -21.26 -11.92 -13.99
CA LYS A 429 -21.99 -10.91 -14.79
C LYS A 429 -22.23 -9.58 -14.06
N MET A 430 -21.72 -9.45 -12.85
CA MET A 430 -21.85 -8.32 -11.94
C MET A 430 -20.44 -7.88 -11.55
N ASN A 431 -20.20 -6.60 -11.31
CA ASN A 431 -18.88 -6.12 -10.92
C ASN A 431 -18.63 -6.32 -9.41
N LEU A 432 -18.88 -7.54 -8.90
CA LEU A 432 -18.77 -7.90 -7.49
C LEU A 432 -17.85 -9.11 -7.33
N TYR A 433 -17.04 -9.09 -6.28
CA TYR A 433 -16.07 -10.15 -6.01
C TYR A 433 -16.45 -11.01 -4.81
N CYS A 434 -17.32 -10.50 -3.93
CA CYS A 434 -17.68 -11.18 -2.70
C CYS A 434 -19.07 -10.81 -2.17
N ASN A 435 -19.53 -11.60 -1.21
CA ASN A 435 -20.84 -11.41 -0.58
C ASN A 435 -20.96 -10.09 0.16
N ALA A 436 -19.90 -9.61 0.84
CA ALA A 436 -19.94 -8.32 1.56
C ALA A 436 -20.19 -7.11 0.63
N GLN A 437 -19.96 -7.24 -0.69
CA GLN A 437 -20.24 -6.18 -1.66
C GLN A 437 -21.69 -6.21 -2.19
N MET A 438 -22.53 -7.13 -1.71
CA MET A 438 -23.92 -7.22 -2.17
C MET A 438 -24.74 -6.03 -1.67
N ASN A 439 -25.43 -5.35 -2.59
CA ASN A 439 -26.44 -4.36 -2.24
C ASN A 439 -27.79 -5.03 -1.93
N PRO A 440 -28.80 -4.29 -1.41
CA PRO A 440 -30.11 -4.86 -1.08
C PRO A 440 -30.82 -5.55 -2.26
N LYS A 441 -30.57 -5.13 -3.51
CA LYS A 441 -31.13 -5.78 -4.71
C LYS A 441 -30.50 -7.15 -4.95
N HIS A 442 -29.19 -7.29 -4.70
CA HIS A 442 -28.48 -8.56 -4.82
C HIS A 442 -28.92 -9.54 -3.72
N ILE A 443 -29.07 -9.06 -2.48
CA ILE A 443 -29.52 -9.88 -1.34
C ILE A 443 -30.89 -10.50 -1.65
N ARG A 444 -31.88 -9.71 -2.08
CA ARG A 444 -33.21 -10.24 -2.45
C ARG A 444 -33.18 -11.26 -3.59
N LYS A 445 -32.18 -11.18 -4.48
CA LYS A 445 -32.05 -12.09 -5.62
C LYS A 445 -31.43 -13.43 -5.22
N PHE A 446 -30.38 -13.40 -4.40
CA PHE A 446 -29.55 -14.57 -4.11
C PHE A 446 -29.79 -15.19 -2.73
N CYS A 447 -30.27 -14.41 -1.76
CA CYS A 447 -30.62 -14.86 -0.42
C CYS A 447 -32.14 -14.98 -0.29
N ARG A 448 -32.73 -15.96 -0.99
CA ARG A 448 -34.13 -16.30 -0.78
C ARG A 448 -34.22 -17.20 0.45
N SER A 449 -34.83 -16.69 1.50
CA SER A 449 -35.14 -17.46 2.70
C SER A 449 -36.21 -18.51 2.37
N ASP A 450 -36.09 -19.70 2.97
CA ASP A 450 -37.18 -20.65 3.04
C ASP A 450 -38.15 -20.24 4.15
N LYS A 451 -39.33 -20.89 4.18
CA LYS A 451 -40.38 -20.54 5.15
C LYS A 451 -39.92 -20.69 6.60
N GLU A 452 -39.08 -21.69 6.88
CA GLU A 452 -38.53 -21.94 8.21
C GLU A 452 -37.59 -20.82 8.65
N ALA A 453 -36.71 -20.33 7.76
CA ALA A 453 -35.88 -19.17 8.06
C ALA A 453 -36.68 -17.87 8.18
N GLU A 454 -37.75 -17.69 7.38
CA GLU A 454 -38.63 -16.52 7.52
C GLU A 454 -39.38 -16.50 8.86
N GLU A 455 -39.78 -17.66 9.38
CA GLU A 455 -40.38 -17.78 10.72
C GLU A 455 -39.38 -17.51 11.84
N LEU A 456 -38.11 -17.92 11.69
CA LEU A 456 -37.06 -17.65 12.67
C LEU A 456 -36.66 -16.16 12.74
N LEU A 457 -36.78 -15.43 11.61
CA LEU A 457 -36.44 -14.01 11.52
C LEU A 457 -37.57 -13.06 11.94
N ARG A 458 -38.78 -13.60 12.16
CA ARG A 458 -39.93 -12.87 12.70
C ARG A 458 -39.88 -12.79 14.22
#